data_AF-A0A0T5ZKS9-F1
#
_entry.id   AF-A0A0T5ZKS9-F1
#
_cell.length_a   1.000
_cell.length_b   1.000
_cell.length_c   1.000
_cell.angle_alpha   90.00
_cell.angle_beta   90.00
_cell.angle_gamma   90.00
#
_symmetry.space_group_name_H-M   'P 1'
#
loop_
_entity.id
_entity.type
_entity.pdbx_description
1 polymer ?
#
loop_
_entity_poly.entity_id
_entity_poly.type
_entity_poly.pdbx_seq_one_letter_code
_entity_poly.pdbx_strand_id
1 'polypeptide(L)'
;MRRLLRGLVGSALIAATVITAVGAHSGRTPTAGASKAFTNDQVLTYGYGATTYPSWVYTVGNGVLTSLWVDPAKNNSHMPTLSQVAPNTGRIYFSPSSTSPCSGSLEWLQCARNTRMTNWEIYIRNFALAPHPVNNWHWYDTTNSCQATGLCFYARRTMLHETLHAVLVGGSHDEQGEDDTIMGSTSPWASNTGWNKTYIERCDHAAAQLKYGVKNSAGVYADCFLNITNHGPAGLKSRATVGSSSYSACIGATATATGRLAIATDSTNYQALSNTPLSNRTLWFDRKPSTSSTWTNNVTSTTASNASGNNWSKGFSSGSSITYNFRAHYDGETGVDGSRYINWPGTTITETTFSITWSSAC
;
A
#
# COMPACT_ATOMS: atom_id res chain seq x y z
N MET A 1 -56.44 -37.63 32.15
CA MET A 1 -55.62 -37.26 30.98
C MET A 1 -55.35 -35.75 31.00
N ARG A 2 -54.20 -35.30 31.49
CA ARG A 2 -53.69 -33.94 31.24
C ARG A 2 -52.16 -34.04 31.14
N ARG A 3 -51.64 -33.97 29.91
CA ARG A 3 -50.20 -33.92 29.61
C ARG A 3 -49.71 -32.49 29.82
N LEU A 4 -48.71 -32.33 30.67
CA LEU A 4 -47.90 -31.11 30.84
C LEU A 4 -46.97 -30.96 29.62
N LEU A 5 -47.13 -29.87 28.87
CA LEU A 5 -46.16 -29.40 27.88
C LEU A 5 -45.06 -28.61 28.61
N ARG A 6 -43.84 -29.14 28.60
CA ARG A 6 -42.62 -28.41 28.97
C ARG A 6 -42.16 -27.63 27.73
N GLY A 7 -42.22 -26.30 27.78
CA GLY A 7 -41.58 -25.43 26.79
C GLY A 7 -40.09 -25.32 27.07
N LEU A 8 -39.27 -25.69 26.09
CA LEU A 8 -37.84 -25.38 26.06
C LEU A 8 -37.66 -23.88 25.82
N VAL A 9 -36.93 -23.21 26.71
CA VAL A 9 -36.36 -21.88 26.45
C VAL A 9 -35.05 -22.10 25.70
N GLY A 10 -35.03 -21.78 24.40
CA GLY A 10 -33.81 -21.75 23.60
C GLY A 10 -33.05 -20.46 23.86
N SER A 11 -31.91 -20.55 24.53
CA SER A 11 -30.96 -19.45 24.67
C SER A 11 -30.25 -19.22 23.33
N ALA A 12 -30.55 -18.11 22.67
CA ALA A 12 -29.80 -17.65 21.50
C ALA A 12 -28.43 -17.13 21.97
N LEU A 13 -27.38 -17.91 21.70
CA LEU A 13 -26.00 -17.51 21.91
C LEU A 13 -25.64 -16.47 20.83
N ILE A 14 -25.62 -15.19 21.19
CA ILE A 14 -25.06 -14.14 20.34
C ILE A 14 -23.56 -14.36 20.30
N ALA A 15 -23.06 -14.93 19.19
CA ALA A 15 -21.63 -14.99 18.91
C ALA A 15 -21.14 -13.56 18.66
N ALA A 16 -20.65 -12.91 19.72
CA ALA A 16 -19.86 -11.69 19.61
C ALA A 16 -18.59 -12.04 18.83
N THR A 17 -18.60 -11.76 17.53
CA THR A 17 -17.38 -11.78 16.73
C THR A 17 -16.52 -10.66 17.26
N VAL A 18 -15.56 -10.99 18.12
CA VAL A 18 -14.45 -10.10 18.46
C VAL A 18 -13.68 -9.94 17.16
N ILE A 19 -13.98 -8.88 16.42
CA ILE A 19 -13.06 -8.35 15.42
C ILE A 19 -11.84 -7.94 16.25
N THR A 20 -10.83 -8.78 16.26
CA THR A 20 -9.51 -8.37 16.73
C THR A 20 -9.15 -7.15 15.89
N ALA A 21 -9.12 -5.98 16.54
CA ALA A 21 -8.52 -4.81 15.95
C ALA A 21 -7.09 -5.23 15.57
N VAL A 22 -6.86 -5.45 14.29
CA VAL A 22 -5.50 -5.56 13.75
C VAL A 22 -4.81 -4.30 14.27
N GLY A 23 -3.76 -4.48 15.07
CA GLY A 23 -3.11 -3.38 15.78
C GLY A 23 -2.90 -2.23 14.83
N ALA A 24 -3.56 -1.10 15.09
CA ALA A 24 -3.41 0.09 14.27
C ALA A 24 -1.97 0.56 14.45
N HIS A 25 -1.08 0.13 13.56
CA HIS A 25 0.25 0.71 13.49
C HIS A 25 0.06 2.20 13.21
N SER A 26 0.61 3.05 14.06
CA SER A 26 0.66 4.48 13.79
C SER A 26 1.30 4.66 12.42
N GLY A 27 0.67 5.42 11.55
CA GLY A 27 1.27 5.74 10.27
C GLY A 27 2.61 6.45 10.47
N ARG A 28 3.43 6.39 9.43
CA ARG A 28 4.76 6.96 9.40
C ARG A 28 5.02 7.60 8.05
N THR A 29 6.23 8.14 7.91
CA THR A 29 6.68 8.65 6.62
C THR A 29 7.10 7.46 5.75
N PRO A 30 6.60 7.36 4.50
CA PRO A 30 7.13 6.39 3.55
C PRO A 30 8.65 6.48 3.42
N THR A 31 9.31 5.35 3.13
CA THR A 31 10.77 5.20 3.16
C THR A 31 11.51 6.41 2.59
N ALA A 32 12.33 7.04 3.43
CA ALA A 32 12.99 8.31 3.11
C ALA A 32 14.00 8.16 1.97
N GLY A 33 14.11 9.17 1.11
CA GLY A 33 15.07 9.18 0.00
C GLY A 33 14.66 8.37 -1.23
N ALA A 34 13.56 7.61 -1.16
CA ALA A 34 13.05 6.84 -2.28
C ALA A 34 12.91 7.71 -3.54
N SER A 35 13.44 7.26 -4.67
CA SER A 35 13.17 7.89 -5.96
C SER A 35 12.90 6.88 -7.06
N LYS A 36 12.22 7.36 -8.10
CA LYS A 36 11.86 6.58 -9.28
C LYS A 36 13.11 6.39 -10.15
N ALA A 37 13.54 5.14 -10.32
CA ALA A 37 14.70 4.80 -11.13
C ALA A 37 14.33 4.48 -12.59
N PHE A 38 13.14 3.92 -12.79
CA PHE A 38 12.71 3.32 -14.04
C PHE A 38 11.33 3.81 -14.45
N THR A 39 10.92 3.50 -15.68
CA THR A 39 9.57 3.80 -16.14
C THR A 39 8.53 2.89 -15.49
N ASN A 40 7.27 3.32 -15.47
CA ASN A 40 6.18 2.52 -14.89
C ASN A 40 6.00 1.21 -15.66
N ASP A 41 5.76 0.12 -14.93
CA ASP A 41 5.54 -1.22 -15.47
C ASP A 41 6.65 -1.76 -16.39
N GLN A 42 7.84 -1.14 -16.34
CA GLN A 42 8.98 -1.60 -17.10
C GLN A 42 9.32 -3.05 -16.70
N VAL A 43 9.63 -3.88 -17.68
CA VAL A 43 10.18 -5.21 -17.43
C VAL A 43 11.70 -5.10 -17.43
N LEU A 44 12.33 -5.38 -16.30
CA LEU A 44 13.79 -5.45 -16.17
C LEU A 44 14.23 -6.91 -16.31
N THR A 45 15.11 -7.16 -17.28
CA THR A 45 15.65 -8.50 -17.47
C THR A 45 16.86 -8.77 -16.60
N TYR A 46 16.99 -9.98 -16.06
CA TYR A 46 18.15 -10.39 -15.28
C TYR A 46 18.60 -11.80 -15.58
N GLY A 47 19.90 -12.03 -15.36
CA GLY A 47 20.47 -13.37 -15.33
C GLY A 47 21.42 -13.55 -14.15
N TYR A 48 22.04 -14.72 -14.10
CA TYR A 48 23.08 -15.00 -13.12
C TYR A 48 24.46 -14.69 -13.73
N GLY A 49 25.39 -14.28 -12.87
CA GLY A 49 26.76 -13.94 -13.26
C GLY A 49 27.62 -15.15 -13.62
N ALA A 50 27.19 -16.36 -13.25
CA ALA A 50 27.81 -17.62 -13.64
C ALA A 50 26.74 -18.62 -14.09
N THR A 51 27.18 -19.61 -14.88
CA THR A 51 26.32 -20.68 -15.40
C THR A 51 26.03 -21.77 -14.36
N THR A 52 26.79 -21.83 -13.27
CA THR A 52 26.68 -22.87 -12.23
C THR A 52 26.71 -22.28 -10.83
N TYR A 53 25.53 -22.11 -10.23
CA TYR A 53 25.36 -21.88 -8.79
C TYR A 53 24.62 -23.07 -8.13
N PRO A 54 24.65 -23.19 -6.80
CA PRO A 54 23.77 -24.12 -6.10
C PRO A 54 22.30 -23.84 -6.43
N SER A 55 21.48 -24.90 -6.54
CA SER A 55 20.06 -24.80 -6.93
C SER A 55 19.26 -23.84 -6.06
N TRP A 56 19.53 -23.79 -4.75
CA TRP A 56 18.85 -22.90 -3.82
C TRP A 56 19.04 -21.40 -4.17
N VAL A 57 20.17 -21.00 -4.76
CA VAL A 57 20.41 -19.61 -5.19
C VAL A 57 19.45 -19.22 -6.31
N TYR A 58 19.20 -20.14 -7.24
CA TYR A 58 18.21 -19.94 -8.30
C TYR A 58 16.79 -19.86 -7.72
N THR A 59 16.47 -20.76 -6.78
CA THR A 59 15.17 -20.76 -6.08
C THR A 59 14.92 -19.45 -5.33
N VAL A 60 15.93 -18.93 -4.62
CA VAL A 60 15.84 -17.64 -3.90
C VAL A 60 15.66 -16.49 -4.88
N GLY A 61 16.54 -16.37 -5.89
CA GLY A 61 16.47 -15.28 -6.85
C GLY A 61 15.15 -15.24 -7.62
N ASN A 62 14.73 -16.37 -8.20
CA ASN A 62 13.48 -16.43 -8.96
C ASN A 62 12.26 -16.28 -8.04
N GLY A 63 12.24 -16.96 -6.89
CA GLY A 63 11.15 -16.84 -5.92
C GLY A 63 10.93 -15.39 -5.49
N VAL A 64 12.01 -14.66 -5.16
CA VAL A 64 11.91 -13.24 -4.79
C VAL A 64 11.51 -12.38 -5.98
N LEU A 65 12.25 -12.44 -7.08
CA LEU A 65 12.14 -11.46 -8.16
C LEU A 65 10.92 -11.65 -9.08
N THR A 66 10.42 -12.88 -9.23
CA THR A 66 9.31 -13.16 -10.16
C THR A 66 8.01 -13.55 -9.47
N SER A 67 8.03 -13.82 -8.15
CA SER A 67 6.82 -14.14 -7.39
C SER A 67 6.57 -13.11 -6.29
N LEU A 68 7.48 -12.99 -5.33
CA LEU A 68 7.25 -12.16 -4.13
C LEU A 68 7.26 -10.66 -4.47
N TRP A 69 8.12 -10.24 -5.39
CA TRP A 69 8.25 -8.85 -5.85
C TRP A 69 7.00 -8.30 -6.53
N VAL A 70 6.30 -9.17 -7.28
CA VAL A 70 5.16 -8.80 -8.12
C VAL A 70 3.81 -9.20 -7.51
N ASP A 71 3.80 -9.71 -6.28
CA ASP A 71 2.58 -10.11 -5.58
C ASP A 71 1.63 -8.90 -5.45
N PRO A 72 0.46 -8.89 -6.13
CA PRO A 72 -0.44 -7.75 -6.11
C PRO A 72 -1.07 -7.49 -4.74
N ALA A 73 -1.11 -8.49 -3.84
CA ALA A 73 -1.58 -8.30 -2.47
C ALA A 73 -0.55 -7.59 -1.58
N LYS A 74 0.72 -7.57 -2.00
CA LYS A 74 1.84 -6.98 -1.25
C LYS A 74 2.51 -5.81 -1.97
N ASN A 75 2.28 -5.68 -3.28
CA ASN A 75 2.83 -4.65 -4.14
C ASN A 75 1.82 -4.23 -5.23
N ASN A 76 0.91 -3.32 -4.87
CA ASN A 76 -0.01 -2.66 -5.78
C ASN A 76 0.62 -1.39 -6.37
N SER A 77 1.89 -1.42 -6.78
CA SER A 77 2.57 -0.27 -7.40
C SER A 77 2.98 -0.57 -8.84
N HIS A 78 3.10 0.48 -9.67
CA HIS A 78 3.67 0.39 -11.01
C HIS A 78 5.21 0.24 -11.03
N MET A 79 5.80 -0.25 -9.94
CA MET A 79 7.21 -0.60 -9.93
C MET A 79 7.54 -1.61 -11.04
N PRO A 80 8.76 -1.52 -11.62
CA PRO A 80 9.22 -2.48 -12.59
C PRO A 80 9.09 -3.92 -12.11
N THR A 81 8.73 -4.79 -13.04
CA THR A 81 8.77 -6.25 -12.82
C THR A 81 10.12 -6.78 -13.24
N LEU A 82 10.54 -7.90 -12.66
CA LEU A 82 11.79 -8.55 -13.02
C LEU A 82 11.50 -9.86 -13.75
N SER A 83 12.26 -10.15 -14.79
CA SER A 83 12.09 -11.35 -15.60
C SER A 83 13.43 -11.98 -15.95
N GLN A 84 13.52 -13.29 -15.79
CA GLN A 84 14.73 -14.05 -16.12
C GLN A 84 14.75 -14.46 -17.60
N VAL A 85 14.78 -13.47 -18.50
CA VAL A 85 14.82 -13.68 -19.95
C VAL A 85 15.95 -12.86 -20.59
N ALA A 86 16.39 -13.25 -21.78
CA ALA A 86 17.32 -12.43 -22.56
C ALA A 86 16.78 -11.00 -22.73
N PRO A 87 17.62 -9.95 -22.67
CA PRO A 87 19.09 -9.97 -22.75
C PRO A 87 19.85 -10.23 -21.43
N ASN A 88 19.17 -10.41 -20.29
CA ASN A 88 19.82 -10.56 -18.97
C ASN A 88 20.75 -9.38 -18.64
N THR A 89 20.26 -8.15 -18.78
CA THR A 89 21.07 -6.95 -18.53
C THR A 89 21.46 -6.83 -17.05
N GLY A 90 20.53 -7.09 -16.13
CA GLY A 90 20.81 -7.17 -14.70
C GLY A 90 21.48 -8.50 -14.32
N ARG A 91 22.26 -8.51 -13.24
CA ARG A 91 23.02 -9.69 -12.81
C ARG A 91 22.88 -9.99 -11.33
N ILE A 92 22.72 -11.27 -11.01
CA ILE A 92 22.85 -11.80 -9.65
C ILE A 92 24.13 -12.62 -9.55
N TYR A 93 24.96 -12.29 -8.56
CA TYR A 93 26.20 -12.99 -8.28
C TYR A 93 26.15 -13.67 -6.92
N PHE A 94 26.47 -14.96 -6.89
CA PHE A 94 26.81 -15.66 -5.66
C PHE A 94 28.33 -15.64 -5.51
N SER A 95 28.82 -14.68 -4.74
CA SER A 95 30.21 -14.21 -4.80
C SER A 95 31.12 -14.95 -3.83
N PRO A 96 32.26 -15.49 -4.30
CA PRO A 96 33.29 -16.09 -3.45
C PRO A 96 34.27 -15.05 -2.87
N SER A 97 33.98 -13.75 -2.98
CA SER A 97 34.86 -12.70 -2.47
C SER A 97 34.77 -12.55 -0.96
N SER A 98 35.91 -12.48 -0.27
CA SER A 98 35.96 -12.17 1.17
C SER A 98 35.60 -10.71 1.47
N THR A 99 35.87 -9.80 0.55
CA THR A 99 35.50 -8.38 0.63
C THR A 99 34.29 -8.05 -0.25
N SER A 100 33.48 -7.08 0.20
CA SER A 100 32.31 -6.61 -0.53
C SER A 100 32.73 -6.10 -1.90
N PRO A 101 32.13 -6.59 -2.99
CA PRO A 101 32.33 -6.00 -4.30
C PRO A 101 31.99 -4.51 -4.29
N CYS A 102 31.01 -4.07 -3.52
CA CYS A 102 30.55 -2.67 -3.56
C CYS A 102 31.42 -1.71 -2.75
N SER A 103 31.93 -2.12 -1.59
CA SER A 103 32.63 -1.23 -0.65
C SER A 103 34.04 -1.67 -0.25
N GLY A 104 34.44 -2.90 -0.57
CA GLY A 104 35.68 -3.51 -0.07
C GLY A 104 35.62 -3.97 1.40
N SER A 105 34.50 -3.79 2.09
CA SER A 105 34.33 -4.21 3.50
C SER A 105 34.43 -5.73 3.67
N LEU A 106 35.06 -6.20 4.75
CA LEU A 106 35.01 -7.62 5.15
C LEU A 106 33.68 -7.98 5.82
N GLU A 107 33.03 -7.01 6.45
CA GLU A 107 31.72 -7.10 7.08
C GLU A 107 30.66 -6.84 6.00
N TRP A 108 30.28 -7.89 5.27
CA TRP A 108 29.29 -7.80 4.22
C TRP A 108 28.56 -9.12 3.99
N LEU A 109 27.26 -9.02 3.74
CA LEU A 109 26.34 -10.12 3.44
C LEU A 109 25.90 -10.07 1.98
N GLN A 110 25.57 -8.87 1.54
CA GLN A 110 25.11 -8.55 0.20
C GLN A 110 25.50 -7.13 -0.17
N CYS A 111 25.37 -6.79 -1.45
CA CYS A 111 25.36 -5.41 -1.89
C CYS A 111 24.85 -5.28 -3.34
N ALA A 112 24.34 -4.09 -3.69
CA ALA A 112 23.97 -3.72 -5.04
C ALA A 112 24.99 -2.75 -5.68
N ARG A 113 25.36 -3.00 -6.95
CA ARG A 113 26.08 -2.05 -7.82
C ARG A 113 25.18 -1.62 -8.96
N ASN A 114 25.61 -0.54 -9.64
CA ASN A 114 24.93 -0.05 -10.83
C ASN A 114 23.43 0.20 -10.58
N THR A 115 23.09 0.62 -9.36
CA THR A 115 21.71 0.93 -9.01
C THR A 115 21.17 1.97 -9.99
N ARG A 116 19.86 1.92 -10.26
CA ARG A 116 19.20 2.79 -11.25
C ARG A 116 19.57 2.57 -12.71
N MET A 117 20.45 1.63 -13.02
CA MET A 117 20.82 1.29 -14.39
C MET A 117 20.25 -0.07 -14.75
N THR A 118 19.97 -0.32 -16.04
CA THR A 118 19.43 -1.60 -16.51
C THR A 118 20.41 -2.76 -16.35
N ASN A 119 21.71 -2.45 -16.18
CA ASN A 119 22.80 -3.38 -15.86
C ASN A 119 23.14 -3.40 -14.36
N TRP A 120 22.13 -3.23 -13.50
CA TRP A 120 22.25 -3.40 -12.06
C TRP A 120 22.83 -4.76 -11.70
N GLU A 121 23.53 -4.82 -10.58
CA GLU A 121 24.15 -6.05 -10.09
C GLU A 121 23.82 -6.25 -8.62
N ILE A 122 23.38 -7.44 -8.24
CA ILE A 122 23.14 -7.84 -6.86
C ILE A 122 24.13 -8.94 -6.51
N TYR A 123 24.92 -8.72 -5.47
CA TYR A 123 25.88 -9.67 -4.95
C TYR A 123 25.36 -10.25 -3.64
N ILE A 124 25.31 -11.57 -3.54
CA ILE A 124 25.11 -12.31 -2.29
C ILE A 124 26.40 -13.03 -1.95
N ARG A 125 26.86 -12.95 -0.71
CA ARG A 125 28.09 -13.62 -0.26
C ARG A 125 27.92 -15.14 -0.23
N ASN A 126 28.93 -15.84 -0.73
CA ASN A 126 29.03 -17.29 -0.62
C ASN A 126 29.85 -17.68 0.61
N PHE A 127 29.19 -17.96 1.74
CA PHE A 127 29.87 -18.32 3.00
C PHE A 127 30.71 -19.60 2.92
N ALA A 128 30.44 -20.52 1.98
CA ALA A 128 31.23 -21.74 1.83
C ALA A 128 32.61 -21.48 1.23
N LEU A 129 32.75 -20.44 0.39
CA LEU A 129 34.01 -20.07 -0.27
C LEU A 129 34.64 -18.81 0.32
N ALA A 130 33.83 -17.96 0.95
CA ALA A 130 34.24 -16.74 1.63
C ALA A 130 33.60 -16.67 3.02
N PRO A 131 34.03 -17.53 3.96
CA PRO A 131 33.53 -17.50 5.33
C PRO A 131 33.78 -16.12 5.95
N HIS A 132 32.94 -15.74 6.90
CA HIS A 132 33.12 -14.51 7.64
C HIS A 132 34.31 -14.68 8.63
N PRO A 133 35.23 -13.71 8.75
CA PRO A 133 36.51 -13.91 9.44
C PRO A 133 36.38 -14.13 10.96
N VAL A 134 35.33 -13.59 11.58
CA VAL A 134 35.14 -13.61 13.05
C VAL A 134 33.96 -14.49 13.45
N ASN A 135 32.80 -14.22 12.86
CA ASN A 135 31.56 -14.93 13.15
C ASN A 135 31.30 -16.11 12.21
N ASN A 136 30.64 -17.15 12.72
CA ASN A 136 30.15 -18.26 11.90
C ASN A 136 28.83 -17.86 11.21
N TRP A 137 28.88 -17.35 9.98
CA TRP A 137 27.71 -16.87 9.24
C TRP A 137 27.18 -17.90 8.25
N HIS A 138 25.85 -18.05 8.18
CA HIS A 138 25.19 -19.01 7.30
C HIS A 138 23.93 -18.45 6.67
N TRP A 139 23.54 -19.03 5.53
CA TRP A 139 22.23 -18.83 4.93
C TRP A 139 21.25 -19.91 5.38
N TYR A 140 20.12 -19.51 5.95
CA TYR A 140 19.02 -20.40 6.25
C TYR A 140 18.58 -21.19 5.01
N ASP A 141 18.55 -20.54 3.84
CA ASP A 141 18.11 -21.12 2.58
C ASP A 141 18.98 -22.30 2.09
N THR A 142 20.15 -22.53 2.68
CA THR A 142 21.00 -23.69 2.34
C THR A 142 20.54 -24.98 3.03
N THR A 143 20.05 -24.89 4.27
CA THR A 143 19.76 -26.04 5.14
C THR A 143 18.32 -26.06 5.67
N ASN A 144 17.52 -25.03 5.37
CA ASN A 144 16.19 -24.80 5.91
C ASN A 144 16.13 -24.84 7.45
N SER A 145 17.25 -24.50 8.09
CA SER A 145 17.44 -24.55 9.55
C SER A 145 18.60 -23.63 9.94
N CYS A 146 18.48 -22.99 11.11
CA CYS A 146 19.60 -22.24 11.68
C CYS A 146 20.40 -23.13 12.62
N GLN A 147 21.72 -23.17 12.43
CA GLN A 147 22.61 -23.87 13.35
C GLN A 147 22.60 -23.17 14.71
N ALA A 148 22.76 -23.93 15.79
CA ALA A 148 22.78 -23.40 17.15
C ALA A 148 24.00 -22.49 17.43
N THR A 149 25.04 -22.56 16.60
CA THR A 149 26.24 -21.73 16.73
C THR A 149 26.38 -20.84 15.49
N GLY A 150 26.50 -19.54 15.71
CA GLY A 150 26.68 -18.56 14.65
C GLY A 150 25.46 -17.70 14.34
N LEU A 151 25.59 -16.83 13.34
CA LEU A 151 24.52 -15.96 12.86
C LEU A 151 23.91 -16.56 11.60
N CYS A 152 22.59 -16.65 11.57
CA CYS A 152 21.82 -17.25 10.49
C CYS A 152 20.99 -16.19 9.80
N PHE A 153 21.26 -15.95 8.52
CA PHE A 153 20.61 -14.92 7.71
C PHE A 153 19.66 -15.53 6.68
N TYR A 154 18.70 -14.73 6.21
CA TYR A 154 17.69 -15.15 5.25
C TYR A 154 17.98 -14.55 3.88
N ALA A 155 18.43 -15.38 2.93
CA ALA A 155 18.90 -14.91 1.63
C ALA A 155 17.78 -14.25 0.81
N ARG A 156 16.53 -14.68 1.01
CA ARG A 156 15.36 -14.05 0.36
C ARG A 156 15.15 -12.61 0.80
N ARG A 157 15.25 -12.32 2.11
CA ARG A 157 15.14 -10.96 2.64
C ARG A 157 16.26 -10.07 2.07
N THR A 158 17.48 -10.58 2.11
CA THR A 158 18.67 -9.94 1.55
C THR A 158 18.49 -9.60 0.06
N MET A 159 18.06 -10.56 -0.76
CA MET A 159 17.82 -10.34 -2.18
C MET A 159 16.77 -9.25 -2.40
N LEU A 160 15.68 -9.27 -1.63
CA LEU A 160 14.61 -8.29 -1.74
C LEU A 160 15.09 -6.87 -1.38
N HIS A 161 15.87 -6.73 -0.31
CA HIS A 161 16.49 -5.46 0.11
C HIS A 161 17.35 -4.86 -1.00
N GLU A 162 18.25 -5.64 -1.60
CA GLU A 162 19.11 -5.14 -2.70
C GLU A 162 18.31 -4.84 -3.97
N THR A 163 17.21 -5.55 -4.20
CA THR A 163 16.31 -5.26 -5.32
C THR A 163 15.61 -3.92 -5.12
N LEU A 164 15.21 -3.57 -3.89
CA LEU A 164 14.72 -2.23 -3.57
C LEU A 164 15.80 -1.18 -3.86
N HIS A 165 17.06 -1.38 -3.45
CA HIS A 165 18.15 -0.48 -3.83
C HIS A 165 18.28 -0.31 -5.35
N ALA A 166 18.14 -1.38 -6.12
CA ALA A 166 18.24 -1.34 -7.58
C ALA A 166 17.08 -0.57 -8.24
N VAL A 167 15.84 -0.81 -7.79
CA VAL A 167 14.60 -0.39 -8.50
C VAL A 167 13.93 0.85 -7.91
N LEU A 168 13.99 1.03 -6.59
CA LEU A 168 13.45 2.17 -5.87
C LEU A 168 14.64 2.86 -5.20
N VAL A 169 15.32 3.72 -5.98
CA VAL A 169 16.60 4.35 -5.63
C VAL A 169 16.65 4.67 -4.15
N GLY A 170 17.67 4.12 -3.47
CA GLY A 170 18.18 4.66 -2.23
C GLY A 170 17.09 5.13 -1.27
N GLY A 171 16.23 4.22 -0.82
CA GLY A 171 15.97 4.25 0.60
C GLY A 171 17.34 4.31 1.25
N SER A 172 17.74 5.51 1.71
CA SER A 172 18.70 5.56 2.79
C SER A 172 18.20 4.53 3.78
N HIS A 173 19.13 3.78 4.36
CA HIS A 173 18.70 2.77 5.29
C HIS A 173 17.70 3.36 6.28
N ASP A 174 16.57 2.69 6.41
CA ASP A 174 15.42 3.26 7.08
C ASP A 174 15.34 2.69 8.50
N GLU A 175 15.25 3.59 9.47
CA GLU A 175 15.36 3.29 10.89
C GLU A 175 13.99 3.00 11.54
N GLN A 176 12.92 2.90 10.74
CA GLN A 176 11.55 2.69 11.25
C GLN A 176 11.32 1.28 11.81
N GLY A 177 12.25 0.35 11.54
CA GLY A 177 12.25 -1.01 12.07
C GLY A 177 11.63 -2.03 11.12
N GLU A 178 11.86 -3.31 11.42
CA GLU A 178 11.62 -4.43 10.51
C GLU A 178 10.13 -4.78 10.27
N ASP A 179 9.21 -4.16 11.01
CA ASP A 179 7.77 -4.22 10.75
C ASP A 179 7.30 -3.18 9.73
N ASP A 180 8.11 -2.15 9.50
CA ASP A 180 7.79 -1.01 8.65
C ASP A 180 8.56 -1.07 7.32
N THR A 181 9.80 -1.56 7.35
CA THR A 181 10.73 -1.56 6.20
C THR A 181 11.69 -2.75 6.24
N ILE A 182 12.05 -3.31 5.07
CA ILE A 182 13.21 -4.20 4.97
C ILE A 182 14.52 -3.45 4.75
N MET A 183 14.47 -2.12 4.56
CA MET A 183 15.60 -1.27 4.23
C MET A 183 16.43 -0.85 5.44
N GLY A 184 16.34 -1.55 6.57
CA GLY A 184 17.23 -1.32 7.72
C GLY A 184 18.71 -1.46 7.36
N SER A 185 19.58 -0.67 8.02
CA SER A 185 21.03 -0.63 7.75
C SER A 185 21.79 -1.87 8.17
N THR A 186 21.20 -2.63 9.07
CA THR A 186 21.73 -3.88 9.58
C THR A 186 20.75 -4.98 9.24
N SER A 187 21.22 -6.05 8.59
CA SER A 187 20.35 -7.18 8.31
C SER A 187 20.09 -7.99 9.59
N PRO A 188 18.83 -8.20 10.00
CA PRO A 188 18.51 -9.08 11.11
C PRO A 188 18.90 -10.53 10.82
N TRP A 189 19.48 -11.19 11.82
CA TRP A 189 19.72 -12.64 11.83
C TRP A 189 18.76 -13.34 12.79
N ALA A 190 18.55 -14.65 12.63
CA ALA A 190 17.69 -15.41 13.52
C ALA A 190 18.21 -15.38 14.98
N SER A 191 17.37 -15.14 15.99
CA SER A 191 15.90 -15.03 15.96
C SER A 191 15.37 -13.59 16.06
N ASN A 192 16.14 -12.58 15.64
CA ASN A 192 15.72 -11.17 15.75
C ASN A 192 14.49 -10.88 14.89
N THR A 193 13.64 -9.96 15.32
CA THR A 193 12.42 -9.55 14.60
C THR A 193 12.71 -9.25 13.13
N GLY A 194 11.86 -9.76 12.23
CA GLY A 194 11.93 -9.51 10.80
C GLY A 194 13.07 -10.20 10.04
N TRP A 195 13.88 -11.04 10.68
CA TRP A 195 14.95 -11.80 10.01
C TRP A 195 14.49 -12.58 8.76
N ASN A 196 13.24 -13.04 8.74
CA ASN A 196 12.66 -13.88 7.68
C ASN A 196 11.59 -13.19 6.82
N LYS A 197 11.55 -11.84 6.77
CA LYS A 197 10.61 -11.14 5.87
C LYS A 197 10.88 -11.52 4.41
N THR A 198 9.80 -11.76 3.67
CA THR A 198 9.82 -12.21 2.26
C THR A 198 9.16 -11.24 1.29
N TYR A 199 8.58 -10.16 1.80
CA TYR A 199 7.86 -9.16 1.01
C TYR A 199 8.35 -7.77 1.35
N ILE A 200 8.08 -6.82 0.46
CA ILE A 200 8.31 -5.41 0.78
C ILE A 200 7.39 -5.05 1.94
N GLU A 201 7.91 -4.34 2.92
CA GLU A 201 7.11 -3.96 4.08
C GLU A 201 6.34 -2.67 3.76
N ARG A 202 5.41 -2.33 4.65
CA ARG A 202 4.40 -1.31 4.39
C ARG A 202 4.95 0.06 3.98
N CYS A 203 6.07 0.50 4.54
CA CYS A 203 6.65 1.81 4.22
C CYS A 203 7.47 1.79 2.92
N ASP A 204 8.05 0.65 2.57
CA ASP A 204 8.68 0.44 1.27
C ASP A 204 7.62 0.42 0.16
N HIS A 205 6.49 -0.24 0.42
CA HIS A 205 5.35 -0.26 -0.50
C HIS A 205 4.70 1.13 -0.63
N ALA A 206 4.56 1.90 0.45
CA ALA A 206 4.06 3.26 0.37
C ALA A 206 5.00 4.17 -0.44
N ALA A 207 6.31 4.02 -0.26
CA ALA A 207 7.31 4.74 -1.05
C ALA A 207 7.22 4.36 -2.54
N ALA A 208 7.06 3.06 -2.84
CA ALA A 208 6.80 2.57 -4.18
C ALA A 208 5.55 3.20 -4.81
N GLN A 209 4.43 3.22 -4.08
CA GLN A 209 3.17 3.81 -4.55
C GLN A 209 3.28 5.32 -4.78
N LEU A 210 3.99 6.08 -3.93
CA LEU A 210 4.25 7.51 -4.17
C LEU A 210 5.02 7.75 -5.46
N LYS A 211 6.03 6.92 -5.76
CA LYS A 211 6.93 7.12 -6.90
C LYS A 211 6.38 6.60 -8.21
N TYR A 212 5.78 5.43 -8.18
CA TYR A 212 5.31 4.73 -9.36
C TYR A 212 3.79 4.86 -9.57
N GLY A 213 3.02 5.22 -8.54
CA GLY A 213 1.56 5.17 -8.56
C GLY A 213 1.05 3.76 -8.27
N VAL A 214 -0.27 3.59 -8.25
CA VAL A 214 -0.92 2.29 -8.02
C VAL A 214 -1.28 1.59 -9.33
N LYS A 215 -1.03 0.27 -9.41
CA LYS A 215 -1.42 -0.55 -10.57
C LYS A 215 -2.92 -0.69 -10.71
N ASN A 216 -3.60 -0.85 -9.59
CA ASN A 216 -5.04 -0.98 -9.52
C ASN A 216 -5.58 0.03 -8.50
N SER A 217 -6.29 1.04 -8.97
CA SER A 217 -6.98 2.02 -8.13
C SER A 217 -8.11 1.43 -7.28
N ALA A 218 -8.54 0.19 -7.59
CA ALA A 218 -9.45 -0.59 -6.77
C ALA A 218 -8.71 -1.43 -5.71
N GLY A 219 -7.39 -1.62 -5.85
CA GLY A 219 -6.55 -2.39 -4.94
C GLY A 219 -6.17 -1.63 -3.67
N VAL A 220 -5.40 -2.28 -2.79
CA VAL A 220 -5.02 -1.75 -1.48
C VAL A 220 -3.96 -0.65 -1.63
N TYR A 221 -4.11 0.42 -0.84
CA TYR A 221 -3.06 1.42 -0.60
C TYR A 221 -2.21 0.97 0.59
N ALA A 222 -0.90 1.26 0.54
CA ALA A 222 0.00 0.84 1.60
C ALA A 222 -0.37 1.47 2.94
N ASP A 223 -0.33 0.71 4.02
CA ASP A 223 -0.79 1.10 5.35
C ASP A 223 0.25 1.92 6.16
N CYS A 224 1.40 2.24 5.56
CA CYS A 224 2.38 3.13 6.19
C CYS A 224 1.85 4.56 6.34
N PHE A 225 0.88 4.99 5.52
CA PHE A 225 0.35 6.35 5.66
C PHE A 225 -0.45 6.52 6.97
N LEU A 226 -0.22 7.62 7.67
CA LEU A 226 -1.07 8.15 8.73
C LEU A 226 -2.46 8.44 8.19
N ASN A 227 -3.46 7.87 8.84
CA ASN A 227 -4.86 8.27 8.66
C ASN A 227 -5.15 9.55 9.48
N ILE A 228 -4.26 10.55 9.38
CA ILE A 228 -4.40 11.83 10.07
C ILE A 228 -4.34 12.96 9.05
N THR A 229 -5.38 13.79 9.07
CA THR A 229 -5.52 14.93 8.19
C THR A 229 -4.39 15.95 8.41
N ASN A 230 -3.81 16.44 7.32
CA ASN A 230 -2.75 17.47 7.30
C ASN A 230 -1.40 17.04 7.88
N HIS A 231 -1.16 15.74 8.10
CA HIS A 231 0.16 15.22 8.51
C HIS A 231 1.25 15.26 7.41
N GLY A 232 1.02 16.02 6.34
CA GLY A 232 1.95 16.13 5.21
C GLY A 232 2.14 14.77 4.48
N PRO A 233 3.36 14.46 4.01
CA PRO A 233 3.67 13.21 3.29
C PRO A 233 3.34 11.93 4.06
N ALA A 234 3.27 12.02 5.39
CA ALA A 234 2.91 10.88 6.21
C ALA A 234 1.42 10.57 6.10
N GLY A 235 0.52 11.51 5.77
CA GLY A 235 -0.92 11.23 5.68
C GLY A 235 -1.49 11.38 4.27
N LEU A 236 -2.06 10.29 3.72
CA LEU A 236 -2.61 10.28 2.36
C LEU A 236 -4.11 10.65 2.39
N LYS A 237 -4.44 11.87 1.96
CA LYS A 237 -5.82 12.36 1.98
C LYS A 237 -6.64 11.93 0.77
N SER A 238 -7.90 11.63 0.98
CA SER A 238 -8.91 11.62 -0.09
C SER A 238 -9.57 12.99 -0.29
N ARG A 239 -10.23 13.15 -1.43
CA ARG A 239 -11.07 14.30 -1.76
C ARG A 239 -12.30 13.83 -2.54
N ALA A 240 -13.47 14.11 -1.98
CA ALA A 240 -14.73 14.09 -2.73
C ALA A 240 -14.96 15.47 -3.37
N THR A 241 -15.63 15.50 -4.52
CA THR A 241 -16.08 16.72 -5.23
C THR A 241 -17.38 16.43 -5.94
N VAL A 242 -18.16 17.47 -6.25
CA VAL A 242 -19.42 17.40 -6.99
C VAL A 242 -19.34 18.37 -8.17
N GLY A 243 -19.93 17.99 -9.31
CA GLY A 243 -19.84 18.75 -10.56
C GLY A 243 -20.65 20.06 -10.57
N SER A 244 -21.67 20.17 -9.73
CA SER A 244 -22.46 21.39 -9.50
C SER A 244 -22.81 21.53 -8.03
N SER A 245 -22.84 22.77 -7.53
CA SER A 245 -23.26 23.10 -6.17
C SER A 245 -24.78 23.12 -5.99
N SER A 246 -25.55 23.13 -7.08
CA SER A 246 -27.01 23.10 -7.05
C SER A 246 -27.60 22.33 -8.24
N TYR A 247 -28.73 21.67 -7.99
CA TYR A 247 -29.52 20.96 -8.99
C TYR A 247 -30.99 21.26 -8.77
N SER A 248 -31.78 21.19 -9.84
CA SER A 248 -33.23 21.34 -9.78
C SER A 248 -33.90 20.20 -10.55
N ALA A 249 -35.05 19.74 -10.06
CA ALA A 249 -35.87 18.75 -10.73
C ALA A 249 -37.36 18.96 -10.43
N CYS A 250 -38.23 18.42 -11.29
CA CYS A 250 -39.65 18.31 -10.98
C CYS A 250 -39.89 17.37 -9.80
N ILE A 251 -40.95 17.61 -9.04
CA ILE A 251 -41.46 16.61 -8.10
C ILE A 251 -41.66 15.27 -8.83
N GLY A 252 -41.18 14.18 -8.22
CA GLY A 252 -41.20 12.83 -8.83
C GLY A 252 -40.08 12.56 -9.84
N ALA A 253 -39.38 13.58 -10.33
CA ALA A 253 -38.22 13.41 -11.21
C ALA A 253 -36.93 13.17 -10.41
N THR A 254 -35.97 12.52 -11.07
CA THR A 254 -34.65 12.24 -10.51
C THR A 254 -33.69 13.36 -10.91
N ALA A 255 -33.10 14.04 -9.91
CA ALA A 255 -31.94 14.89 -10.09
C ALA A 255 -30.68 14.02 -9.97
N THR A 256 -29.79 14.07 -10.97
CA THR A 256 -28.56 13.27 -10.96
C THR A 256 -27.37 14.16 -10.66
N ALA A 257 -26.72 13.93 -9.50
CA ALA A 257 -25.45 14.55 -9.18
C ALA A 257 -24.30 13.65 -9.62
N THR A 258 -23.22 14.25 -10.11
CA THR A 258 -21.99 13.54 -10.47
C THR A 258 -20.80 14.24 -9.84
N GLY A 259 -19.67 13.55 -9.73
CA GLY A 259 -18.45 14.16 -9.24
C GLY A 259 -17.29 13.19 -9.16
N ARG A 260 -16.26 13.56 -8.40
CA ARG A 260 -15.03 12.77 -8.27
C ARG A 260 -14.71 12.41 -6.81
N LEU A 261 -14.30 11.16 -6.58
CA LEU A 261 -13.66 10.67 -5.36
C LEU A 261 -12.27 10.15 -5.74
N ALA A 262 -11.24 10.80 -5.22
CA ALA A 262 -9.84 10.51 -5.54
C ALA A 262 -8.93 10.81 -4.33
N ILE A 263 -7.67 10.41 -4.40
CA ILE A 263 -6.61 11.01 -3.59
C ILE A 263 -6.59 12.51 -3.87
N ALA A 264 -6.39 13.33 -2.83
CA ALA A 264 -6.38 14.78 -2.99
C ALA A 264 -5.28 15.22 -3.97
N THR A 265 -5.52 16.34 -4.65
CA THR A 265 -4.57 16.90 -5.61
C THR A 265 -3.44 17.62 -4.86
N ASP A 266 -2.35 16.89 -4.63
CA ASP A 266 -1.12 17.40 -4.00
C ASP A 266 0.08 16.71 -4.67
N SER A 267 0.56 17.28 -5.78
CA SER A 267 1.69 16.73 -6.52
C SER A 267 3.00 16.77 -5.75
N THR A 268 3.13 17.67 -4.77
CA THR A 268 4.34 17.83 -3.97
C THR A 268 4.48 16.68 -2.99
N ASN A 269 3.41 16.34 -2.27
CA ASN A 269 3.45 15.32 -1.22
C ASN A 269 3.04 13.93 -1.74
N TYR A 270 2.06 13.83 -2.64
CA TYR A 270 1.52 12.54 -3.09
C TYR A 270 2.05 12.09 -4.45
N GLN A 271 2.75 12.95 -5.18
CA GLN A 271 3.47 12.59 -6.40
C GLN A 271 2.57 11.82 -7.39
N ALA A 272 2.93 10.58 -7.75
CA ALA A 272 2.16 9.77 -8.71
C ALA A 272 0.77 9.36 -8.18
N LEU A 273 0.53 9.44 -6.86
CA LEU A 273 -0.78 9.19 -6.27
C LEU A 273 -1.71 10.40 -6.33
N SER A 274 -1.19 11.59 -6.57
CA SER A 274 -2.01 12.82 -6.64
C SER A 274 -3.15 12.66 -7.63
N ASN A 275 -4.38 12.95 -7.18
CA ASN A 275 -5.60 12.82 -7.98
C ASN A 275 -5.86 11.39 -8.53
N THR A 276 -5.28 10.34 -7.96
CA THR A 276 -5.61 8.96 -8.34
C THR A 276 -7.04 8.62 -7.92
N PRO A 277 -7.89 8.08 -8.80
CA PRO A 277 -9.27 7.75 -8.43
C PRO A 277 -9.31 6.69 -7.32
N LEU A 278 -10.23 6.82 -6.38
CA LEU A 278 -10.48 5.78 -5.36
C LEU A 278 -11.61 4.88 -5.85
N SER A 279 -11.35 4.09 -6.89
CA SER A 279 -12.36 3.22 -7.50
C SER A 279 -12.78 2.09 -6.57
N ASN A 280 -14.00 1.59 -6.71
CA ASN A 280 -14.66 0.62 -5.82
C ASN A 280 -14.84 1.08 -4.36
N ARG A 281 -14.49 2.33 -4.01
CA ARG A 281 -14.79 2.89 -2.69
C ARG A 281 -16.21 3.43 -2.66
N THR A 282 -16.84 3.30 -1.50
CA THR A 282 -18.19 3.79 -1.24
C THR A 282 -18.14 5.27 -0.86
N LEU A 283 -18.84 6.09 -1.63
CA LEU A 283 -19.14 7.48 -1.28
C LEU A 283 -20.53 7.53 -0.65
N TRP A 284 -20.60 8.02 0.58
CA TRP A 284 -21.82 8.19 1.34
C TRP A 284 -22.35 9.62 1.21
N PHE A 285 -23.66 9.76 1.33
CA PHE A 285 -24.34 11.05 1.30
C PHE A 285 -25.13 11.23 2.58
N ASP A 286 -24.91 12.37 3.23
CA ASP A 286 -25.78 12.89 4.28
C ASP A 286 -26.77 13.87 3.66
N ARG A 287 -27.92 14.07 4.29
CA ARG A 287 -28.88 15.09 3.86
C ARG A 287 -29.48 15.86 5.02
N LYS A 288 -29.89 17.09 4.76
CA LYS A 288 -30.79 17.86 5.63
C LYS A 288 -31.73 18.73 4.80
N PRO A 289 -32.99 18.95 5.21
CA PRO A 289 -33.79 20.03 4.63
C PRO A 289 -33.01 21.34 4.67
N SER A 290 -33.16 22.21 3.66
CA SER A 290 -32.43 23.48 3.60
C SER A 290 -32.69 24.37 4.81
N THR A 291 -33.89 24.26 5.38
CA THR A 291 -34.36 24.96 6.60
C THR A 291 -33.90 24.32 7.91
N SER A 292 -33.29 23.13 7.87
CA SER A 292 -32.83 22.42 9.06
C SER A 292 -31.33 22.62 9.30
N SER A 293 -30.90 22.59 10.56
CA SER A 293 -29.49 22.50 10.95
C SER A 293 -29.01 21.05 11.14
N THR A 294 -29.92 20.08 11.21
CA THR A 294 -29.61 18.69 11.57
C THR A 294 -29.40 17.82 10.34
N TRP A 295 -28.24 17.16 10.27
CA TRP A 295 -27.93 16.18 9.22
C TRP A 295 -28.50 14.80 9.57
N THR A 296 -29.17 14.17 8.61
CA THR A 296 -29.36 12.72 8.60
C THR A 296 -28.16 12.09 7.91
N ASN A 297 -27.43 11.24 8.63
CA ASN A 297 -26.20 10.65 8.14
C ASN A 297 -26.45 9.40 7.27
N ASN A 298 -25.58 9.19 6.29
CA ASN A 298 -25.47 7.99 5.45
C ASN A 298 -26.81 7.58 4.82
N VAL A 299 -27.61 8.55 4.37
CA VAL A 299 -28.96 8.29 3.82
C VAL A 299 -28.94 7.49 2.54
N THR A 300 -27.84 7.57 1.79
CA THR A 300 -27.60 6.74 0.61
C THR A 300 -26.12 6.74 0.30
N SER A 301 -25.69 5.85 -0.60
CA SER A 301 -24.35 5.84 -1.15
C SER A 301 -24.33 5.61 -2.66
N THR A 302 -23.14 5.73 -3.23
CA THR A 302 -22.74 5.24 -4.55
C THR A 302 -21.33 4.69 -4.48
N THR A 303 -20.93 3.88 -5.45
CA THR A 303 -19.55 3.42 -5.61
C THR A 303 -18.84 4.27 -6.66
N ALA A 304 -17.60 4.67 -6.38
CA ALA A 304 -16.76 5.34 -7.35
C ALA A 304 -16.20 4.33 -8.38
N SER A 305 -16.23 4.69 -9.66
CA SER A 305 -15.62 3.96 -10.76
C SER A 305 -14.13 4.34 -10.93
N ASN A 306 -13.47 3.73 -11.92
CA ASN A 306 -12.08 4.01 -12.29
C ASN A 306 -11.94 5.18 -13.29
N ALA A 307 -13.01 5.93 -13.56
CA ALA A 307 -12.95 7.04 -14.51
C ALA A 307 -11.97 8.15 -14.05
N SER A 308 -11.25 8.74 -15.01
CA SER A 308 -10.27 9.80 -14.76
C SER A 308 -10.88 11.18 -14.49
N GLY A 309 -12.15 11.39 -14.87
CA GLY A 309 -12.92 12.61 -14.60
C GLY A 309 -13.89 12.43 -13.43
N ASN A 310 -15.16 12.77 -13.65
CA ASN A 310 -16.21 12.37 -12.70
C ASN A 310 -16.26 10.84 -12.68
N ASN A 311 -16.09 10.26 -11.50
CA ASN A 311 -16.06 8.82 -11.31
C ASN A 311 -17.20 8.31 -10.44
N TRP A 312 -18.09 9.16 -9.96
CA TRP A 312 -19.31 8.73 -9.30
C TRP A 312 -20.52 9.48 -9.86
N SER A 313 -21.69 8.83 -9.79
CA SER A 313 -22.99 9.37 -10.19
C SER A 313 -24.07 8.86 -9.26
N LYS A 314 -24.97 9.74 -8.81
CA LYS A 314 -26.09 9.38 -7.93
C LYS A 314 -27.34 10.14 -8.29
N GLY A 315 -28.43 9.39 -8.54
CA GLY A 315 -29.77 9.92 -8.65
C GLY A 315 -30.42 10.13 -7.29
N PHE A 316 -31.10 11.27 -7.14
CA PHE A 316 -31.91 11.64 -5.98
C PHE A 316 -33.31 12.02 -6.44
N SER A 317 -34.32 11.64 -5.66
CA SER A 317 -35.73 11.92 -5.96
C SER A 317 -36.47 12.39 -4.72
N SER A 318 -37.47 13.26 -4.91
CA SER A 318 -38.42 13.66 -3.87
C SER A 318 -39.85 13.58 -4.40
N GLY A 319 -40.77 13.10 -3.55
CA GLY A 319 -42.21 13.11 -3.82
C GLY A 319 -42.90 14.41 -3.43
N SER A 320 -42.17 15.40 -2.93
CA SER A 320 -42.71 16.69 -2.48
C SER A 320 -41.83 17.87 -2.91
N SER A 321 -42.42 19.07 -2.91
CA SER A 321 -41.70 20.32 -3.12
C SER A 321 -40.79 20.60 -1.92
N ILE A 322 -39.48 20.48 -2.11
CA ILE A 322 -38.51 20.62 -1.01
C ILE A 322 -37.13 20.93 -1.57
N THR A 323 -36.30 21.62 -0.77
CA THR A 323 -34.87 21.69 -1.03
C THR A 323 -34.12 20.91 0.04
N TYR A 324 -33.27 19.99 -0.38
CA TYR A 324 -32.32 19.30 0.49
C TYR A 324 -30.91 19.80 0.22
N ASN A 325 -30.14 20.00 1.28
CA ASN A 325 -28.69 20.08 1.20
C ASN A 325 -28.13 18.69 1.42
N PHE A 326 -27.16 18.32 0.60
CA PHE A 326 -26.44 17.07 0.67
C PHE A 326 -24.97 17.32 1.00
N ARG A 327 -24.36 16.36 1.68
CA ARG A 327 -22.91 16.30 1.92
C ARG A 327 -22.41 14.95 1.44
N ALA A 328 -21.53 14.96 0.44
CA ALA A 328 -20.83 13.77 -0.02
C ALA A 328 -19.57 13.54 0.80
N HIS A 329 -19.33 12.32 1.24
CA HIS A 329 -18.14 11.98 2.02
C HIS A 329 -17.71 10.53 1.85
N TYR A 330 -16.42 10.30 2.06
CA TYR A 330 -15.80 8.98 2.17
C TYR A 330 -15.28 8.83 3.61
N ASP A 331 -15.53 7.68 4.23
CA ASP A 331 -15.16 7.44 5.64
C ASP A 331 -13.69 7.00 5.82
N GLY A 332 -12.94 6.86 4.73
CA GLY A 332 -11.54 6.43 4.76
C GLY A 332 -11.36 4.91 4.72
N GLU A 333 -10.10 4.49 4.62
CA GLU A 333 -9.66 3.11 4.80
C GLU A 333 -8.21 3.10 5.30
N THR A 334 -7.69 1.93 5.66
CA THR A 334 -6.27 1.81 5.99
C THR A 334 -5.40 2.30 4.83
N GLY A 335 -4.54 3.29 5.10
CA GLY A 335 -3.64 3.88 4.11
C GLY A 335 -4.23 5.06 3.35
N VAL A 336 -5.51 5.40 3.52
CA VAL A 336 -6.15 6.58 2.91
C VAL A 336 -7.14 7.22 3.89
N ASP A 337 -6.86 8.46 4.29
CA ASP A 337 -7.73 9.24 5.16
C ASP A 337 -9.08 9.54 4.49
N GLY A 338 -10.13 9.57 5.30
CA GLY A 338 -11.49 9.90 4.86
C GLY A 338 -11.59 11.33 4.34
N SER A 339 -12.68 11.59 3.60
CA SER A 339 -13.08 12.95 3.26
C SER A 339 -14.14 13.49 4.21
N ARG A 340 -14.67 12.62 5.08
CA ARG A 340 -15.44 12.97 6.27
C ARG A 340 -14.44 13.11 7.43
N TYR A 341 -14.80 13.89 8.43
CA TYR A 341 -14.14 13.98 9.75
C TYR A 341 -13.04 15.03 9.91
N ILE A 342 -12.81 15.58 11.11
CA ILE A 342 -13.65 16.08 12.24
C ILE A 342 -12.71 17.10 12.89
N ASN A 343 -13.22 18.21 13.42
CA ASN A 343 -12.50 19.26 14.17
C ASN A 343 -11.15 18.81 14.79
N TRP A 344 -10.06 18.91 14.03
CA TRP A 344 -8.72 19.01 14.57
C TRP A 344 -8.37 20.51 14.61
N PRO A 345 -7.85 21.04 15.73
CA PRO A 345 -7.59 22.47 15.86
C PRO A 345 -6.74 22.98 14.68
N GLY A 346 -7.26 23.98 13.95
CA GLY A 346 -6.55 24.64 12.86
C GLY A 346 -6.72 24.03 11.46
N THR A 347 -7.62 23.07 11.25
CA THR A 347 -7.84 22.46 9.93
C THR A 347 -9.20 22.79 9.34
N THR A 348 -9.23 23.37 8.15
CA THR A 348 -10.47 23.72 7.44
C THR A 348 -11.04 22.49 6.75
N ILE A 349 -12.21 22.06 7.20
CA ILE A 349 -13.02 21.01 6.59
C ILE A 349 -13.40 21.44 5.16
N THR A 350 -13.12 20.61 4.15
CA THR A 350 -13.67 20.79 2.80
C THR A 350 -14.72 19.71 2.51
N GLU A 351 -15.75 19.65 3.34
CA GLU A 351 -16.92 18.80 3.07
C GLU A 351 -17.56 19.25 1.76
N THR A 352 -17.70 18.34 0.81
CA THR A 352 -18.35 18.65 -0.47
C THR A 352 -19.85 18.68 -0.27
N THR A 353 -20.43 19.87 -0.38
CA THR A 353 -21.86 20.08 -0.26
C THR A 353 -22.48 20.51 -1.59
N PHE A 354 -23.75 20.16 -1.78
CA PHE A 354 -24.58 20.63 -2.88
C PHE A 354 -26.04 20.65 -2.45
N SER A 355 -26.86 21.43 -3.13
CA SER A 355 -28.31 21.44 -2.92
C SER A 355 -29.05 20.78 -4.07
N ILE A 356 -30.21 20.20 -3.78
CA ILE A 356 -31.18 19.80 -4.80
C ILE A 356 -32.54 20.35 -4.42
N THR A 357 -33.17 21.06 -5.34
CA THR A 357 -34.53 21.59 -5.21
C THR A 357 -35.50 20.81 -6.09
N TRP A 358 -36.56 20.30 -5.49
CA TRP A 358 -37.72 19.75 -6.20
C TRP A 358 -38.86 20.76 -6.15
N SER A 359 -39.41 21.13 -7.31
CA SER A 359 -40.53 22.07 -7.42
C SER A 359 -41.67 21.49 -8.25
N SER A 360 -42.89 21.98 -7.99
CA SER A 360 -44.06 21.71 -8.83
C SER A 360 -44.04 22.49 -10.14
N ALA A 361 -43.31 23.62 -10.18
CA ALA A 361 -43.05 24.37 -11.39
C ALA A 361 -41.92 23.70 -12.18
N CYS A 362 -42.29 23.26 -13.38
CA CYS A 362 -41.47 22.76 -14.47
C CYS A 362 -42.04 23.36 -15.76
#